data_AF-A0A1P8SK06-F1
#
_entry.id   AF-A0A1P8SK06-F1
#
_cell.length_a   1.000
_cell.length_b   1.000
_cell.length_c   1.000
_cell.angle_alpha   90.00
_cell.angle_beta   90.00
_cell.angle_gamma   90.00
#
_symmetry.space_group_name_H-M   'P 1'
#
loop_
_entity.id
_entity.type
_entity.pdbx_description
1 polymer ?
#
loop_
_entity_poly.entity_id
_entity_poly.type
_entity_poly.pdbx_seq_one_letter_code
_entity_poly.pdbx_strand_id
1 'polypeptide(L)' 'VVVDFTASWCGPCRFIAPILAEIAKKSPHVVFLKVDVDELKTVATEFKIEAMPT' A
#
# COMPACT_ATOMS: atom_id res chain seq x y z
N VAL A 1 7.65 -0.06 9.93
CA VAL A 1 6.36 0.31 9.31
C VAL A 1 6.47 -0.04 7.84
N VAL A 2 5.46 -0.69 7.28
CA VAL A 2 5.32 -0.99 5.84
C VAL A 2 4.13 -0.20 5.34
N VAL A 3 4.28 0.51 4.24
CA VAL A 3 3.21 1.27 3.60
C VAL A 3 3.00 0.70 2.21
N ASP A 4 1.77 0.32 1.91
CA ASP A 4 1.31 -0.16 0.60
C ASP A 4 0.57 0.99 -0.10
N PHE A 5 1.21 1.62 -1.08
CA PHE A 5 0.57 2.60 -1.94
C PHE A 5 -0.17 1.89 -3.07
N THR A 6 -1.50 2.04 -3.08
CA THR A 6 -2.41 1.34 -3.98
C THR A 6 -3.29 2.33 -4.75
N ALA A 7 -4.03 1.80 -5.73
CA ALA A 7 -5.19 2.48 -6.31
C ALA A 7 -6.31 1.49 -6.64
N SER A 8 -7.56 1.94 -6.68
CA SER A 8 -8.72 1.11 -7.03
C SER A 8 -8.62 0.47 -8.43
N TRP A 9 -8.02 1.18 -9.38
CA TRP A 9 -7.80 0.75 -10.76
C TRP A 9 -6.52 -0.09 -10.94
N CYS A 10 -5.69 -0.22 -9.90
CA CYS A 10 -4.44 -0.97 -9.96
C CYS A 10 -4.71 -2.48 -9.91
N GLY A 11 -4.62 -3.14 -11.08
CA GLY A 11 -4.73 -4.59 -11.20
C GLY A 11 -3.72 -5.36 -10.33
N PRO A 12 -2.40 -5.08 -10.43
CA PRO A 12 -1.37 -5.75 -9.64
C PRO A 12 -1.54 -5.59 -8.12
N CYS A 13 -2.06 -4.46 -7.66
CA CYS A 13 -2.31 -4.19 -6.24
C CYS A 13 -3.30 -5.21 -5.63
N ARG A 14 -4.30 -5.67 -6.41
CA ARG A 14 -5.24 -6.70 -5.97
C ARG A 14 -4.57 -8.05 -5.71
N PHE A 15 -3.47 -8.36 -6.42
CA PHE A 15 -2.73 -9.60 -6.23
C PHE A 15 -1.83 -9.56 -4.98
N ILE A 16 -1.17 -8.44 -4.71
CA ILE A 16 -0.23 -8.32 -3.57
C ILE A 16 -0.94 -8.10 -2.23
N ALA A 17 -2.12 -7.45 -2.23
CA ALA A 17 -2.89 -7.14 -1.02
C ALA A 17 -3.12 -8.33 -0.07
N PRO A 18 -3.59 -9.52 -0.50
CA PRO A 18 -3.75 -10.66 0.40
C PRO A 18 -2.42 -11.18 0.95
N ILE A 19 -1.32 -11.05 0.19
CA ILE A 19 0.02 -11.47 0.63
C ILE A 19 0.51 -10.56 1.77
N LEU A 20 0.37 -9.24 1.61
CA LEU A 20 0.71 -8.27 2.66
C LEU A 20 -0.14 -8.48 3.92
N ALA A 21 -1.43 -8.80 3.77
CA ALA A 21 -2.30 -9.10 4.90
C ALA A 21 -1.83 -10.35 5.69
N GLU A 22 -1.39 -11.41 5.01
CA GLU A 22 -0.85 -12.60 5.65
C GLU A 22 0.50 -12.34 6.35
N ILE A 23 1.36 -11.51 5.76
CA ILE A 23 2.63 -11.10 6.38
C ILE A 23 2.35 -10.25 7.63
N ALA A 24 1.38 -9.33 7.56
CA ALA A 24 0.98 -8.48 8.69
C ALA A 24 0.52 -9.32 9.89
N LYS A 25 -0.31 -10.35 9.66
CA LYS A 25 -0.73 -11.29 10.73
C LYS A 25 0.44 -11.99 11.41
N LYS A 26 1.49 -12.33 10.65
CA LYS A 26 2.69 -13.01 11.16
C LYS A 26 3.71 -12.06 11.78
N SER A 27 3.53 -10.75 11.61
CA SER A 27 4.49 -9.72 12.02
C SER A 27 3.83 -8.69 12.95
N PRO A 28 3.35 -9.09 14.15
CA PRO A 28 2.57 -8.22 15.03
C PRO A 28 3.33 -6.99 15.54
N HIS A 29 4.66 -7.01 15.47
CA HIS A 29 5.54 -5.88 15.84
C HIS A 29 5.76 -4.88 14.70
N VAL A 30 5.23 -5.15 13.51
CA VAL A 30 5.37 -4.29 12.33
C VAL A 30 4.01 -3.69 12.01
N VAL A 31 3.95 -2.36 11.94
CA VAL A 31 2.75 -1.64 11.50
C VAL A 31 2.66 -1.70 9.97
N PHE A 32 1.53 -2.15 9.46
CA PHE A 32 1.20 -2.14 8.03
C PHE A 32 0.11 -1.08 7.79
N LEU A 33 0.36 -0.20 6.82
CA LEU A 33 -0.56 0.84 6.39
C LEU A 33 -0.84 0.65 4.91
N LYS A 34 -2.07 0.97 4.50
CA LYS A 34 -2.47 0.99 3.10
C LYS A 34 -2.93 2.40 2.77
N VAL A 35 -2.40 2.97 1.68
CA VAL A 35 -2.66 4.34 1.26
C VAL A 35 -3.19 4.29 -0.17
N ASP A 36 -4.42 4.76 -0.38
CA ASP A 36 -4.94 4.97 -1.73
C ASP A 36 -4.44 6.32 -2.26
N VAL A 37 -3.72 6.30 -3.39
CA VAL A 37 -3.11 7.49 -3.98
C VAL A 37 -4.13 8.46 -4.56
N ASP A 38 -5.34 7.99 -4.90
CA ASP A 38 -6.41 8.84 -5.41
C ASP A 38 -7.12 9.59 -4.27
N GLU A 39 -7.22 8.97 -3.08
CA GLU A 39 -7.79 9.57 -1.88
C GLU A 39 -6.80 10.50 -1.15
N LEU A 40 -5.51 10.14 -1.11
CA LEU A 40 -4.45 10.85 -0.37
C LEU A 40 -3.34 11.37 -1.28
N LYS A 41 -3.72 12.15 -2.29
CA LYS A 41 -2.82 12.70 -3.33
C LYS A 41 -1.63 13.49 -2.77
N THR A 42 -1.84 14.28 -1.72
CA THR A 42 -0.76 15.07 -1.10
C THR A 42 0.31 14.18 -0.48
N VAL A 43 -0.11 13.11 0.19
CA VAL A 43 0.80 12.10 0.78
C VAL A 43 1.54 11.37 -0.34
N ALA A 44 0.84 10.90 -1.37
CA ALA A 44 1.48 10.24 -2.51
C ALA A 44 2.54 11.14 -3.19
N THR A 45 2.25 12.44 -3.31
CA THR A 45 3.19 13.43 -3.87
C THR A 45 4.40 13.65 -2.97
N GLU A 46 4.19 13.80 -1.66
CA GLU A 46 5.26 13.99 -0.67
C GLU A 46 6.24 12.80 -0.65
N PHE A 47 5.69 11.59 -0.74
CA PHE A 47 6.46 10.35 -0.80
C PHE A 47 6.96 9.99 -2.22
N LYS A 48 6.70 10.85 -3.22
CA LYS A 48 7.13 10.69 -4.62
C LYS A 48 6.71 9.35 -5.23
N ILE A 49 5.46 8.96 -5.00
CA ILE A 49 4.90 7.74 -5.55
C ILE A 49 4.51 7.97 -7.01
N GLU A 50 5.16 7.25 -7.91
CA GLU A 50 4.95 7.37 -9.37
C GLU A 50 4.26 6.15 -9.98
N ALA A 51 4.23 5.02 -9.25
CA ALA A 51 3.64 3.78 -9.70
C ALA A 51 3.04 2.99 -8.54
N MET A 52 2.04 2.16 -8.86
CA MET A 52 1.38 1.29 -7.90
C MET A 52 1.44 -0.16 -8.39
N PRO A 53 1.69 -1.14 -7.50
CA PRO A 53 1.96 -0.98 -6.08
C PRO A 53 3.36 -0.39 -5.79
N THR A 54 3.50 0.33 -4.69
CA THR A 54 4.80 0.74 -4.09
C THR A 54 4.77 0.49 -2.59
#